data_AF-A0A9D6RH58-F1
#
_entry.id   AF-A0A9D6RH58-F1
#
_cell.length_a   1.000
_cell.length_b   1.000
_cell.length_c   1.000
_cell.angle_alpha   90.00
_cell.angle_beta   90.00
_cell.angle_gamma   90.00
#
_symmetry.space_group_name_H-M   'P 1'
#
loop_
_entity.id
_entity.type
_entity.pdbx_description
1 polymer ?
#
loop_
_entity_poly.entity_id
_entity_poly.type
_entity_poly.pdbx_seq_one_letter_code
_entity_poly.pdbx_strand_id
1 'polypeptide(L)'
;MKTYFHVRGVTLVELIAFIIIVGVLVSGVIGGVSTTMRGSATPKQITQALQYAQERMELIRAQKDRLGFAGFTAATFDPCLTGSTHPACSSTPGYNVAVPPLDVTGACMGNDANYKCITVTVTDATTGAQLAQLISAVANY
;
A
#
# COMPACT_ATOMS: atom_id res chain seq x y z
N MET A 1 1.88 65.72 17.23
CA MET A 1 0.84 65.07 16.40
C MET A 1 0.42 63.80 17.14
N LYS A 2 -0.76 63.80 17.79
CA LYS A 2 -1.20 62.74 18.71
C LYS A 2 -2.39 62.05 18.07
N THR A 3 -2.16 60.88 17.47
CA THR A 3 -3.18 60.05 16.84
C THR A 3 -3.94 59.28 17.91
N TYR A 4 -5.19 59.66 18.16
CA TYR A 4 -6.08 58.96 19.09
C TYR A 4 -6.72 57.77 18.37
N PHE A 5 -6.36 56.56 18.78
CA PHE A 5 -7.03 55.33 18.36
C PHE A 5 -8.41 55.28 19.06
N HIS A 6 -9.48 55.49 18.31
CA HIS A 6 -10.85 55.25 18.79
C HIS A 6 -11.09 53.74 18.88
N VAL A 7 -11.15 53.20 20.09
CA VAL A 7 -11.62 51.84 20.34
C VAL A 7 -13.14 51.86 20.26
N ARG A 8 -13.72 51.46 19.12
CA ARG A 8 -15.17 51.25 19.00
C ARG A 8 -15.51 49.88 19.60
N GLY A 9 -16.37 49.86 20.61
CA GLY A 9 -16.85 48.62 21.22
C GLY A 9 -17.62 47.77 20.20
N VAL A 10 -17.46 46.44 20.29
CA VAL A 10 -18.15 45.46 19.44
C VAL A 10 -19.65 45.56 19.70
N THR A 11 -20.46 45.66 18.66
CA THR A 11 -21.92 45.72 18.82
C THR A 11 -22.49 44.34 19.09
N LEU A 12 -23.61 44.26 19.83
CA LEU A 12 -24.26 42.97 20.14
C LEU A 12 -24.64 42.20 18.87
N VAL A 13 -25.09 42.91 17.83
CA VAL A 13 -25.42 42.32 16.53
C VAL A 13 -24.19 41.75 15.81
N GLU A 14 -23.05 42.43 15.89
CA GLU A 14 -21.79 41.98 15.30
C GLU A 14 -21.24 40.73 16.00
N LEU A 15 -21.40 40.64 17.32
CA LEU A 15 -21.04 39.44 18.08
C LEU A 15 -21.93 38.24 17.73
N ILE A 16 -23.25 38.43 17.57
CA ILE A 16 -24.15 37.36 17.14
C ILE A 16 -23.81 36.90 15.71
N ALA A 17 -23.61 37.83 14.79
CA ALA A 17 -23.22 37.51 13.41
C ALA A 17 -21.89 36.73 13.36
N PHE A 18 -20.91 37.11 14.19
CA PHE A 18 -19.63 36.41 14.29
C PHE A 18 -19.80 34.95 14.75
N ILE A 19 -20.60 34.71 15.80
CA ILE A 19 -20.84 33.35 16.31
C ILE A 19 -21.54 32.48 15.27
N ILE A 20 -22.50 33.04 14.52
CA ILE A 20 -23.20 32.30 13.46
C ILE A 20 -22.24 31.92 12.33
N ILE A 21 -21.43 32.87 11.86
CA ILE A 21 -20.46 32.63 10.77
C ILE A 21 -19.43 31.58 11.20
N VAL A 22 -18.83 31.74 12.39
CA VAL A 22 -17.86 30.78 12.92
C VAL A 22 -18.49 29.41 13.16
N GLY A 23 -19.73 29.36 13.65
CA GLY A 23 -20.46 28.11 13.86
C GLY A 23 -20.65 27.31 12.56
N VAL A 24 -21.05 27.98 11.48
CA VAL A 24 -21.19 27.33 10.16
C VAL A 24 -19.82 26.87 9.64
N LEU A 25 -18.77 27.69 9.76
CA LEU A 25 -17.43 27.33 9.33
C LEU A 25 -16.89 26.09 10.07
N VAL A 26 -17.01 26.06 11.40
CA VAL A 26 -16.56 24.93 12.23
C VAL A 26 -17.32 23.66 11.88
N SER A 27 -18.62 23.73 11.62
CA SER A 27 -19.41 22.57 11.22
C SER A 27 -18.94 21.95 9.89
N GLY A 28 -18.58 22.80 8.91
CA GLY A 28 -18.03 22.36 7.63
C GLY A 28 -16.66 21.67 7.78
N VAL A 29 -15.79 22.23 8.63
CA VAL A 29 -14.46 21.66 8.91
C VAL A 29 -14.57 20.30 9.59
N ILE A 30 -15.38 20.18 10.65
CA ILE A 30 -15.56 18.91 11.37
C ILE A 30 -16.16 17.85 10.44
N GLY A 31 -17.11 18.25 9.57
CA GLY A 31 -17.67 17.38 8.53
C GLY A 31 -16.59 16.82 7.60
N GLY A 32 -15.77 17.68 7.01
CA GLY A 32 -14.69 17.28 6.09
C GLY A 32 -13.59 16.43 6.75
N VAL A 33 -13.27 16.70 8.02
CA VAL A 33 -12.30 15.87 8.77
C VAL A 33 -12.88 14.48 9.04
N SER A 34 -14.14 14.38 9.43
CA SER A 34 -14.78 13.10 9.75
C SER A 34 -14.90 12.16 8.54
N THR A 35 -15.14 12.69 7.34
CA THR A 35 -15.18 11.91 6.09
C THR A 35 -13.78 11.43 5.69
N THR A 36 -12.77 12.30 5.82
CA THR A 36 -11.36 11.96 5.56
C THR A 36 -10.86 10.85 6.49
N MET A 37 -11.21 10.91 7.78
CA MET A 37 -10.84 9.89 8.77
C MET A 37 -11.44 8.51 8.46
N ARG A 38 -12.70 8.45 7.99
CA ARG A 38 -13.33 7.18 7.58
C ARG A 38 -12.67 6.58 6.33
N GLY A 39 -12.20 7.44 5.42
CA GLY A 39 -11.44 7.02 4.24
C GLY A 39 -10.00 6.55 4.54
N SER A 40 -9.49 6.71 5.76
CA SER A 40 -8.08 6.42 6.09
C SER A 40 -7.78 4.95 6.35
N ALA A 41 -8.79 4.11 6.61
CA ALA A 41 -8.58 2.70 6.92
C ALA A 41 -8.15 1.88 5.69
N THR A 42 -8.69 2.21 4.51
CA THR A 42 -8.38 1.52 3.25
C THR A 42 -6.95 1.74 2.74
N PRO A 43 -6.36 2.97 2.73
CA PRO A 43 -4.98 3.13 2.29
C PRO A 43 -4.00 2.43 3.23
N LYS A 44 -4.27 2.38 4.55
CA LYS A 44 -3.43 1.64 5.50
C LYS A 44 -3.39 0.14 5.19
N GLN A 45 -4.53 -0.46 4.84
CA GLN A 45 -4.59 -1.88 4.51
C GLN A 45 -3.85 -2.20 3.20
N ILE A 46 -4.00 -1.32 2.20
CA ILE A 46 -3.32 -1.47 0.90
C ILE A 46 -1.80 -1.29 1.06
N THR A 47 -1.35 -0.29 1.83
CA THR A 47 0.10 -0.08 2.06
C THR A 47 0.72 -1.25 2.81
N GLN A 48 0.04 -1.81 3.81
CA GLN A 48 0.49 -3.04 4.49
C GLN A 48 0.53 -4.24 3.53
N ALA A 49 -0.51 -4.43 2.72
CA ALA A 49 -0.53 -5.51 1.72
C ALA A 49 0.63 -5.37 0.72
N LEU A 50 0.95 -4.14 0.29
CA LEU A 50 2.09 -3.87 -0.57
C LEU A 50 3.43 -4.17 0.10
N GLN A 51 3.59 -3.85 1.40
CA GLN A 51 4.80 -4.18 2.14
C GLN A 51 5.04 -5.69 2.18
N TYR A 52 4.02 -6.49 2.50
CA TYR A 52 4.14 -7.94 2.48
C TYR A 52 4.46 -8.48 1.07
N ALA A 53 3.82 -7.91 0.04
CA ALA A 53 4.12 -8.29 -1.34
C ALA A 53 5.59 -7.97 -1.72
N GLN A 54 6.11 -6.82 -1.30
CA GLN A 54 7.49 -6.40 -1.54
C GLN A 54 8.50 -7.27 -0.81
N GLU A 55 8.25 -7.60 0.46
CA GLU A 55 9.11 -8.48 1.25
C GLU A 55 9.28 -9.86 0.59
N ARG A 56 8.18 -10.42 0.07
CA ARG A 56 8.22 -11.68 -0.70
C ARG A 56 8.96 -11.53 -2.01
N MET A 57 8.76 -10.42 -2.70
CA MET A 57 9.38 -10.18 -4.00
C MET A 57 10.90 -10.00 -3.86
N GLU A 58 11.37 -9.29 -2.83
CA GLU A 58 12.79 -9.17 -2.50
C GLU A 58 13.40 -10.52 -2.13
N LEU A 59 12.69 -11.36 -1.38
CA LEU A 59 13.14 -12.71 -1.06
C LEU A 59 13.33 -13.58 -2.32
N ILE A 60 12.35 -13.55 -3.23
CA ILE A 60 12.40 -14.27 -4.51
C ILE A 60 13.54 -13.73 -5.39
N ARG A 61 13.72 -12.41 -5.42
CA ARG A 61 14.84 -11.78 -6.13
C ARG A 61 16.19 -12.23 -5.58
N ALA A 62 16.33 -12.33 -4.26
CA ALA A 62 17.54 -12.87 -3.62
C ALA A 62 17.80 -14.33 -4.03
N GLN A 63 16.75 -15.15 -4.25
CA GLN A 63 16.94 -16.51 -4.79
C GLN A 63 17.51 -16.50 -6.22
N LYS A 64 17.07 -15.58 -7.08
CA LYS A 64 17.68 -15.41 -8.41
C LYS A 64 19.17 -15.11 -8.27
N ASP A 65 19.55 -14.19 -7.40
CA ASP A 65 20.95 -13.79 -7.24
C ASP A 65 21.81 -14.93 -6.69
N ARG A 66 21.23 -15.82 -5.87
CA ARG A 66 21.91 -17.01 -5.34
C ARG A 66 22.04 -18.15 -6.36
N LEU A 67 20.97 -18.45 -7.10
CA LEU A 67 20.89 -19.64 -7.98
C LEU A 67 21.29 -19.34 -9.43
N GLY A 68 21.34 -18.07 -9.81
CA GLY A 68 21.45 -17.62 -11.19
C GLY A 68 20.17 -17.85 -11.98
N PHE A 69 20.09 -17.29 -13.18
CA PHE A 69 18.89 -17.37 -14.02
C PHE A 69 18.53 -18.82 -14.41
N ALA A 70 19.52 -19.66 -14.70
CA ALA A 70 19.32 -21.06 -15.06
C ALA A 70 18.77 -21.89 -13.87
N GLY A 71 19.27 -21.63 -12.66
CA GLY A 71 18.82 -22.30 -11.43
C GLY A 71 17.49 -21.78 -10.88
N PHE A 72 16.99 -20.65 -11.40
CA PHE A 72 15.71 -20.05 -11.02
C PHE A 72 14.55 -20.72 -11.77
N THR A 73 14.02 -21.80 -11.22
CA THR A 73 13.00 -22.66 -11.84
C THR A 73 11.70 -22.68 -11.03
N ALA A 74 10.62 -23.25 -11.57
CA ALA A 74 9.35 -23.39 -10.86
C ALA A 74 9.45 -24.13 -9.51
N ALA A 75 10.50 -24.94 -9.29
CA ALA A 75 10.71 -25.63 -8.01
C ALA A 75 11.57 -24.84 -7.01
N THR A 76 12.33 -23.84 -7.48
CA THR A 76 13.41 -23.21 -6.70
C THR A 76 13.28 -21.70 -6.56
N PHE A 77 12.35 -21.08 -7.29
CA PHE A 77 12.20 -19.62 -7.34
C PHE A 77 11.67 -19.00 -6.05
N ASP A 78 10.72 -19.66 -5.39
CA ASP A 78 10.17 -19.21 -4.10
C ASP A 78 10.71 -20.12 -2.98
N PRO A 79 11.56 -19.59 -2.08
CA PRO A 79 12.12 -20.38 -0.98
C PRO A 79 11.07 -20.69 0.10
N CYS A 80 9.93 -20.02 0.10
CA CYS A 80 8.85 -20.34 1.02
C CYS A 80 8.09 -21.61 0.61
N LEU A 81 8.09 -21.98 -0.67
CA LEU A 81 7.57 -23.27 -1.14
C LEU A 81 8.46 -24.44 -0.70
N THR A 82 9.76 -24.17 -0.50
CA THR A 82 10.73 -25.18 -0.07
C THR A 82 10.92 -25.24 1.45
N GLY A 83 10.04 -24.58 2.21
CA GLY A 83 10.01 -24.65 3.68
C GLY A 83 10.99 -23.72 4.39
N SER A 84 11.41 -22.61 3.76
CA SER A 84 12.24 -21.60 4.40
C SER A 84 11.59 -21.03 5.67
N THR A 85 12.39 -20.82 6.72
CA THR A 85 11.98 -20.20 7.98
C THR A 85 12.06 -18.68 7.96
N HIS A 86 12.29 -18.06 6.79
CA HIS A 86 12.39 -16.61 6.67
C HIS A 86 11.06 -15.95 7.12
N PRO A 87 11.09 -14.80 7.84
CA PRO A 87 9.86 -14.15 8.30
C PRO A 87 8.85 -13.84 7.20
N ALA A 88 9.32 -13.45 6.01
CA ALA A 88 8.47 -13.26 4.82
C ALA A 88 7.72 -14.54 4.39
N CYS A 89 8.17 -15.73 4.80
CA CYS A 89 7.48 -17.00 4.55
C CYS A 89 6.36 -17.31 5.54
N SER A 90 6.35 -16.64 6.70
CA SER A 90 5.37 -16.89 7.75
C SER A 90 4.00 -16.31 7.39
N SER A 91 2.94 -16.88 7.96
CA SER A 91 1.57 -16.41 7.77
C SER A 91 1.39 -15.06 8.46
N THR A 92 1.04 -14.04 7.69
CA THR A 92 0.70 -12.71 8.21
C THR A 92 -0.74 -12.69 8.73
N PRO A 93 -0.99 -12.28 9.99
CA PRO A 93 -2.36 -12.18 10.51
C PRO A 93 -3.23 -11.26 9.66
N GLY A 94 -4.37 -11.79 9.17
CA GLY A 94 -5.34 -11.03 8.37
C GLY A 94 -5.02 -10.92 6.86
N TYR A 95 -3.87 -11.44 6.41
CA TYR A 95 -3.47 -11.38 5.00
C TYR A 95 -3.06 -12.77 4.51
N ASN A 96 -3.47 -13.11 3.30
CA ASN A 96 -3.00 -14.30 2.60
C ASN A 96 -2.12 -13.87 1.41
N VAL A 97 -0.87 -14.31 1.43
CA VAL A 97 0.13 -14.03 0.41
C VAL A 97 0.26 -15.27 -0.47
N ALA A 98 -0.12 -15.15 -1.74
CA ALA A 98 -0.04 -16.20 -2.72
C ALA A 98 0.97 -15.84 -3.81
N VAL A 99 1.81 -16.81 -4.15
CA VAL A 99 2.75 -16.74 -5.28
C VAL A 99 2.34 -17.84 -6.26
N PRO A 100 1.71 -17.49 -7.40
CA PRO A 100 1.41 -18.46 -8.45
C PRO A 100 2.68 -19.12 -8.99
N PRO A 101 2.57 -20.25 -9.73
CA PRO A 101 3.70 -20.86 -10.39
C PRO A 101 4.48 -19.87 -11.25
N LEU A 102 5.81 -19.99 -11.24
CA LEU A 102 6.69 -19.16 -12.04
C LEU A 102 6.30 -19.22 -13.52
N ASP A 103 6.11 -18.05 -14.12
CA ASP A 103 5.95 -17.96 -15.56
C ASP A 103 7.33 -17.97 -16.22
N VAL A 104 7.62 -19.07 -16.92
CA VAL A 104 8.86 -19.29 -17.65
C VAL A 104 8.79 -18.87 -19.12
N THR A 105 7.61 -18.48 -19.61
CA THR A 105 7.47 -18.01 -21.00
C THR A 105 7.86 -16.54 -21.13
N GLY A 106 7.90 -15.80 -20.02
CA GLY A 106 8.24 -14.38 -20.03
C GLY A 106 7.09 -13.52 -20.55
N ALA A 107 5.83 -13.90 -20.27
CA ALA A 107 4.64 -13.23 -20.82
C ALA A 107 4.58 -11.74 -20.47
N CYS A 108 5.08 -11.36 -19.29
CA CYS A 108 5.20 -9.96 -18.86
C CYS A 108 6.16 -9.11 -19.71
N MET A 109 7.02 -9.74 -20.51
CA MET A 109 7.99 -9.12 -21.41
C MET A 109 7.81 -9.60 -22.86
N GLY A 110 6.56 -9.84 -23.28
CA GLY A 110 6.25 -10.19 -24.66
C GLY A 110 6.59 -11.63 -25.06
N ASN A 111 6.66 -12.55 -24.09
CA ASN A 111 7.07 -13.94 -24.26
C ASN A 111 8.55 -14.12 -24.66
N ASP A 112 9.42 -13.25 -24.15
CA ASP A 112 10.87 -13.38 -24.33
C ASP A 112 11.45 -14.37 -23.30
N ALA A 113 12.07 -15.44 -23.79
CA ALA A 113 12.68 -16.50 -22.98
C ALA A 113 13.87 -16.03 -22.13
N ASN A 114 14.42 -14.84 -22.39
CA ASN A 114 15.41 -14.19 -21.52
C ASN A 114 14.77 -13.61 -20.24
N TYR A 115 13.45 -13.66 -20.11
CA TYR A 115 12.72 -13.19 -18.94
C TYR A 115 11.86 -14.29 -18.33
N LYS A 116 11.73 -14.26 -17.01
CA LYS A 116 10.80 -15.07 -16.22
C LYS A 116 9.95 -14.12 -15.39
N CYS A 117 8.65 -14.38 -15.29
CA CYS A 117 7.72 -13.47 -14.61
C CYS A 117 7.30 -14.05 -13.26
N ILE A 118 7.36 -13.20 -12.25
CA ILE A 118 6.95 -13.51 -10.89
C ILE A 118 5.74 -12.65 -10.58
N THR A 119 4.72 -13.29 -10.02
CA THR A 119 3.55 -12.59 -9.50
C THR A 119 3.43 -12.87 -8.01
N VAL A 120 3.24 -11.83 -7.22
CA VAL A 120 2.93 -11.95 -5.79
C VAL A 120 1.59 -11.24 -5.57
N THR A 121 0.61 -11.98 -5.09
CA THR A 121 -0.73 -11.48 -4.81
C THR A 121 -1.01 -11.53 -3.32
N VAL A 122 -1.49 -10.43 -2.76
CA VAL A 122 -1.90 -10.35 -1.36
C VAL A 122 -3.40 -10.11 -1.30
N THR A 123 -4.06 -11.01 -0.58
CA THR A 123 -5.50 -11.03 -0.38
C THR A 123 -5.82 -10.82 1.08
N ASP A 124 -6.96 -10.21 1.35
CA ASP A 124 -7.53 -10.17 2.70
C ASP A 124 -7.92 -11.61 3.12
N ALA A 125 -7.44 -12.07 4.27
CA ALA A 125 -7.66 -13.46 4.70
C ALA A 125 -9.11 -13.76 5.10
N THR A 126 -9.93 -12.74 5.36
CA THR A 126 -11.32 -12.89 5.80
C THR A 126 -12.28 -12.82 4.62
N THR A 127 -12.05 -11.86 3.72
CA THR A 127 -12.94 -11.59 2.57
C THR A 127 -12.47 -12.24 1.27
N GLY A 128 -11.18 -12.61 1.17
CA GLY A 128 -10.57 -13.11 -0.06
C GLY A 128 -10.34 -12.01 -1.11
N ALA A 129 -10.63 -10.74 -0.81
CA ALA A 129 -10.46 -9.64 -1.74
C ALA A 129 -8.98 -9.40 -2.04
N GLN A 130 -8.63 -9.22 -3.31
CA GLN A 130 -7.28 -8.83 -3.72
C GLN A 130 -7.01 -7.39 -3.27
N LEU A 131 -6.01 -7.20 -2.41
CA LEU A 131 -5.60 -5.90 -1.90
C LEU A 131 -4.40 -5.33 -2.65
N ALA A 132 -3.46 -6.20 -3.02
CA ALA A 132 -2.25 -5.81 -3.74
C ALA A 132 -1.76 -6.93 -4.66
N GLN A 133 -1.15 -6.56 -5.77
CA GLN A 133 -0.47 -7.47 -6.67
C GLN A 133 0.80 -6.80 -7.20
N LEU A 134 1.91 -7.51 -7.12
CA LEU A 134 3.18 -7.11 -7.71
C LEU A 134 3.55 -8.13 -8.78
N ILE A 135 3.92 -7.61 -9.94
CA ILE A 135 4.44 -8.41 -11.05
C ILE A 135 5.83 -7.89 -11.36
N SER A 136 6.79 -8.79 -11.47
CA SER A 136 8.16 -8.45 -11.81
C SER A 136 8.74 -9.43 -12.83
N ALA A 137 9.61 -8.90 -13.69
CA ALA A 137 10.38 -9.68 -14.64
C ALA A 137 11.79 -9.90 -14.10
N VAL A 138 12.22 -11.15 -14.07
CA VAL A 138 13.59 -11.56 -13.83
C VAL A 138 14.26 -11.77 -15.17
N ALA A 139 15.38 -11.10 -15.41
CA ALA A 139 16.10 -11.18 -16.67
C ALA A 139 17.35 -12.10 -16.59
N ASN A 140 17.77 -12.59 -17.74
CA ASN A 140 18.97 -13.38 -17.96
C ASN A 140 20.19 -12.50 -18.26
N TYR A 141 20.58 -11.61 -17.33
CA TYR A 141 21.82 -10.84 -17.40
C TYR A 141 22.31 -10.40 -16.01
#